data_AF-A0A0F7K3I7-F1
#
_entry.id   AF-A0A0F7K3I7-F1
#
_cell.length_a   1.000
_cell.length_b   1.000
_cell.length_c   1.000
_cell.angle_alpha   90.00
_cell.angle_beta   90.00
_cell.angle_gamma   90.00
#
_symmetry.space_group_name_H-M   'P 1'
#
loop_
_entity.id
_entity.type
_entity.pdbx_description
1 polymer ?
#
loop_
_entity_poly.entity_id
_entity_poly.type
_entity_poly.pdbx_seq_one_letter_code
_entity_poly.pdbx_strand_id
1 'polypeptide(L)'
;MRLVASMGLMIIIAPAFADIYKYEDRSGKLYFTDRPMKGSRYRLLSQTKTNQKRSSGSRIDIASTEKNRQRYAPLIQEVARKVRLNPALLHAVIRTESAYDPRALSRTGARGLMQLMPETAKRYGVYDSWDPKSNLTGGATYLRDLLVMFDNDLRLAVAAYNAGENAVKRFGNRVPPYPETQAYVTRVLQFYSENETSGRFASID
;
A
#
# COMPACT_ATOMS: atom_id res chain seq x y z
N MET A 1 -18.74 -20.99 -69.03
CA MET A 1 -18.86 -19.70 -68.29
C MET A 1 -18.25 -19.92 -66.91
N ARG A 2 -17.01 -19.46 -66.66
CA ARG A 2 -16.31 -19.66 -65.38
C ARG A 2 -16.62 -18.48 -64.45
N LEU A 3 -17.44 -18.70 -63.43
CA LEU A 3 -17.70 -17.73 -62.37
C LEU A 3 -16.50 -17.69 -61.43
N VAL A 4 -15.74 -16.59 -61.46
CA VAL A 4 -14.70 -16.29 -60.48
C VAL A 4 -15.40 -15.66 -59.27
N ALA A 5 -15.59 -16.45 -58.22
CA ALA A 5 -16.09 -15.93 -56.95
C ALA A 5 -14.92 -15.25 -56.20
N SER A 6 -14.91 -13.93 -56.22
CA SER A 6 -13.99 -13.11 -55.42
C SER A 6 -14.35 -13.28 -53.93
N MET A 7 -13.55 -14.05 -53.21
CA MET A 7 -13.75 -14.31 -51.79
C MET A 7 -13.20 -13.12 -51.01
N GLY A 8 -14.07 -12.19 -50.65
CA GLY A 8 -13.72 -11.03 -49.82
C GLY A 8 -13.11 -11.48 -48.50
N LEU A 9 -11.85 -11.11 -48.28
CA LEU A 9 -11.13 -11.37 -47.03
C LEU A 9 -11.71 -10.47 -45.94
N MET A 10 -12.65 -11.01 -45.18
CA MET A 10 -13.21 -10.35 -44.00
C MET A 10 -12.19 -10.48 -42.87
N ILE A 11 -11.52 -9.38 -42.52
CA ILE A 11 -10.64 -9.33 -41.34
C ILE A 11 -11.53 -9.38 -40.09
N ILE A 12 -11.64 -10.55 -39.49
CA ILE A 12 -12.28 -10.72 -38.18
C ILE A 12 -11.26 -10.25 -37.14
N ILE A 13 -11.43 -9.02 -36.63
CA ILE A 13 -10.70 -8.55 -35.46
C ILE A 13 -11.27 -9.29 -34.24
N ALA A 14 -10.62 -10.38 -33.84
CA ALA A 14 -10.94 -11.05 -32.59
C ALA A 14 -10.49 -10.15 -31.42
N PRO A 15 -11.32 -9.96 -30.37
CA PRO A 15 -10.89 -9.24 -29.18
C PRO A 15 -9.73 -9.98 -28.51
N ALA A 16 -8.60 -9.29 -28.30
CA ALA A 16 -7.50 -9.80 -27.49
C ALA A 16 -7.87 -9.64 -26.01
N PHE A 17 -8.03 -10.77 -25.32
CA PHE A 17 -8.29 -10.81 -23.88
C PHE A 17 -6.95 -10.80 -23.13
N ALA A 18 -6.74 -9.82 -22.26
CA ALA A 18 -5.50 -9.63 -21.50
C ALA A 18 -5.80 -9.84 -20.00
N ASP A 19 -6.18 -11.07 -19.66
CA ASP A 19 -6.43 -11.45 -18.28
C ASP A 19 -5.10 -11.52 -17.53
N ILE A 20 -4.89 -10.68 -16.52
CA ILE A 20 -3.65 -10.69 -15.71
C ILE A 20 -3.89 -11.50 -14.44
N TYR A 21 -3.12 -12.57 -14.29
CA TYR A 21 -3.11 -13.46 -13.13
C TYR A 21 -1.90 -13.14 -12.26
N LYS A 22 -2.09 -13.08 -10.93
CA LYS A 22 -1.00 -13.00 -9.97
C LYS A 22 -0.85 -14.32 -9.24
N TYR A 23 0.39 -14.77 -9.12
CA TYR A 23 0.75 -15.85 -8.21
C TYR A 23 1.84 -15.41 -7.25
N GLU A 24 1.79 -16.02 -6.07
CA GLU A 24 2.79 -15.91 -5.03
C GLU A 24 3.30 -17.33 -4.79
N ASP A 25 4.57 -17.56 -5.06
CA ASP A 25 5.15 -18.88 -4.82
C ASP A 25 5.39 -19.13 -3.31
N ARG A 26 5.80 -20.34 -2.94
CA ARG A 26 6.06 -20.70 -1.53
C ARG A 26 7.22 -19.91 -0.89
N SER A 27 7.98 -19.16 -1.69
CA SER A 27 9.04 -18.26 -1.23
C SER A 27 8.59 -16.80 -1.10
N GLY A 28 7.31 -16.49 -1.40
CA GLY A 28 6.75 -15.14 -1.35
C GLY A 28 7.05 -14.30 -2.58
N LYS A 29 7.61 -14.89 -3.65
CA LYS A 29 7.93 -14.16 -4.88
C LYS A 29 6.67 -14.02 -5.73
N LEU A 30 6.42 -12.79 -6.18
CA LEU A 30 5.26 -12.43 -6.97
C LEU A 30 5.56 -12.51 -8.47
N TYR A 31 4.58 -13.02 -9.20
CA TYR A 31 4.67 -13.17 -10.64
C TYR A 31 3.34 -12.84 -11.28
N PHE A 32 3.42 -12.30 -12.50
CA PHE A 32 2.29 -11.87 -13.30
C PHE A 32 2.31 -12.63 -14.61
N THR A 33 1.17 -13.21 -15.00
CA THR A 33 1.04 -13.98 -16.24
C THR A 33 -0.31 -13.68 -16.89
N ASP A 34 -0.37 -13.84 -18.20
CA ASP A 34 -1.56 -13.72 -19.04
C ASP A 34 -2.38 -15.03 -19.12
N ARG A 35 -1.91 -16.13 -18.51
CA ARG A 35 -2.58 -17.43 -18.48
C ARG A 35 -2.48 -18.13 -17.11
N PRO A 36 -3.55 -18.79 -16.63
CA PRO A 36 -3.49 -19.49 -15.36
C PRO A 36 -2.61 -20.75 -15.45
N MET A 37 -1.65 -20.91 -14.53
CA MET A 37 -0.81 -22.12 -14.44
C MET A 37 -1.56 -23.24 -13.70
N LYS A 38 -1.65 -24.44 -14.29
CA LYS A 38 -2.29 -25.62 -13.67
C LYS A 38 -1.55 -26.02 -12.39
N GLY A 39 -2.31 -26.27 -11.32
CA GLY A 39 -1.80 -26.89 -10.08
C GLY A 39 -1.31 -25.95 -8.97
N SER A 40 -1.40 -24.62 -9.14
CA SER A 40 -1.05 -23.63 -8.11
C SER A 40 -2.22 -22.71 -7.77
N ARG A 41 -2.36 -22.30 -6.49
CA ARG A 41 -3.40 -21.33 -6.05
C ARG A 41 -3.10 -19.96 -6.68
N TYR A 42 -3.80 -19.60 -7.75
CA TYR A 42 -3.70 -18.28 -8.36
C TYR A 42 -4.80 -17.34 -7.86
N ARG A 43 -4.53 -16.03 -7.86
CA ARG A 43 -5.53 -14.97 -7.67
C ARG A 43 -5.57 -14.10 -8.92
N LEU A 44 -6.70 -14.11 -9.60
CA LEU A 44 -6.96 -13.30 -10.78
C LEU A 44 -6.94 -11.80 -10.41
N LEU A 45 -6.19 -10.98 -11.15
CA LEU A 45 -6.11 -9.53 -10.93
C LEU A 45 -6.84 -8.72 -12.00
N SER A 46 -6.91 -9.22 -13.24
CA SER A 46 -7.65 -8.57 -14.32
C SER A 46 -8.30 -9.63 -15.19
N GLN A 47 -9.59 -9.49 -15.48
CA GLN A 47 -10.30 -10.25 -16.51
C GLN A 47 -10.88 -9.25 -17.50
N THR A 48 -10.59 -9.40 -18.79
CA THR A 48 -11.29 -8.71 -19.86
C THR A 48 -12.69 -9.35 -19.98
N LYS A 49 -13.65 -8.91 -19.16
CA LYS A 49 -15.03 -9.44 -19.24
C LYS A 49 -15.91 -8.63 -20.17
N THR A 50 -16.30 -9.26 -21.28
CA THR A 50 -17.60 -9.08 -21.91
C THR A 50 -18.70 -9.44 -20.90
N ASN A 51 -19.46 -8.44 -20.47
CA ASN A 51 -20.83 -8.51 -19.92
C ASN A 51 -21.20 -9.70 -19.00
N GLN A 52 -20.55 -9.82 -17.84
CA GLN A 52 -21.19 -10.44 -16.68
C GLN A 52 -20.87 -9.63 -15.41
N LYS A 53 -21.90 -8.94 -14.90
CA LYS A 53 -22.01 -8.28 -13.58
C LYS A 53 -20.69 -7.71 -13.03
N ARG A 54 -20.46 -6.43 -13.31
CA ARG A 54 -19.44 -5.61 -12.65
C ARG A 54 -19.57 -5.80 -11.14
N SER A 55 -18.57 -6.41 -10.51
CA SER A 55 -18.42 -6.33 -9.06
C SER A 55 -18.24 -4.86 -8.70
N SER A 56 -19.21 -4.31 -7.98
CA SER A 56 -19.24 -2.94 -7.47
C SER A 56 -18.12 -2.61 -6.47
N GLY A 57 -17.11 -3.48 -6.28
CA GLY A 57 -16.09 -3.36 -5.23
C GLY A 57 -14.95 -2.37 -5.54
N SER A 58 -14.43 -2.34 -6.77
CA SER A 58 -13.18 -1.60 -7.03
C SER A 58 -13.34 -0.06 -7.13
N ARG A 59 -14.51 0.45 -7.56
CA ARG A 59 -14.78 1.91 -7.59
C ARG A 59 -15.09 2.48 -6.20
N ILE A 60 -15.71 1.68 -5.33
CA ILE A 60 -16.09 2.10 -3.98
C ILE A 60 -14.84 2.25 -3.10
N ASP A 61 -13.85 1.38 -3.26
CA ASP A 61 -12.62 1.41 -2.46
C ASP A 61 -11.72 2.62 -2.78
N ILE A 62 -11.63 3.04 -4.05
CA ILE A 62 -10.83 4.24 -4.43
C ILE A 62 -11.51 5.53 -3.95
N ALA A 63 -12.83 5.65 -4.15
CA ALA A 63 -13.57 6.84 -3.73
C ALA A 63 -13.58 7.00 -2.19
N SER A 64 -13.72 5.89 -1.45
CA SER A 64 -13.65 5.91 0.01
C SER A 64 -12.25 6.21 0.53
N THR A 65 -11.20 5.67 -0.11
CA THR A 65 -9.80 6.01 0.20
C THR A 65 -9.55 7.50 0.06
N GLU A 66 -9.94 8.12 -1.07
CA GLU A 66 -9.74 9.55 -1.29
C GLU A 66 -10.56 10.41 -0.31
N LYS A 67 -11.82 10.03 -0.06
CA LYS A 67 -12.66 10.70 0.93
C LYS A 67 -12.04 10.64 2.33
N ASN A 68 -11.51 9.48 2.74
CA ASN A 68 -10.86 9.34 4.03
C ASN A 68 -9.54 10.11 4.08
N ARG A 69 -8.75 10.11 3.00
CA ARG A 69 -7.54 10.93 2.87
C ARG A 69 -7.84 12.39 3.13
N GLN A 70 -8.85 12.95 2.44
CA GLN A 70 -9.28 14.33 2.63
C GLN A 70 -9.80 14.59 4.05
N ARG A 71 -10.59 13.68 4.60
CA ARG A 71 -11.14 13.77 5.96
C ARG A 71 -10.04 13.85 7.02
N TYR A 72 -8.98 13.06 6.89
CA TYR A 72 -7.92 12.96 7.89
C TYR A 72 -6.71 13.85 7.60
N ALA A 73 -6.59 14.44 6.40
CA ALA A 73 -5.45 15.29 6.03
C ALA A 73 -5.15 16.42 7.04
N PRO A 74 -6.14 17.19 7.55
CA PRO A 74 -5.86 18.23 8.54
C PRO A 74 -5.27 17.67 9.85
N LEU A 75 -5.78 16.53 10.30
CA LEU A 75 -5.30 15.85 11.51
C LEU A 75 -3.90 15.26 11.31
N ILE A 76 -3.63 14.67 10.14
CA ILE A 76 -2.31 14.17 9.75
C ILE A 76 -1.31 15.33 9.75
N GLN A 77 -1.66 16.47 9.16
CA GLN A 77 -0.82 17.66 9.15
C GLN A 77 -0.55 18.19 10.57
N GLU A 78 -1.57 18.24 11.42
CA GLU A 78 -1.43 18.66 12.82
C GLU A 78 -0.47 17.76 13.59
N VAL A 79 -0.67 16.44 13.52
CA VAL A 79 0.17 15.45 14.19
C VAL A 79 1.61 15.51 13.66
N ALA A 80 1.78 15.52 12.33
CA ALA A 80 3.10 15.61 11.70
C ALA A 80 3.90 16.81 12.22
N ARG A 81 3.29 18.01 12.29
CA ARG A 81 3.93 19.19 12.87
C ARG A 81 4.32 18.99 14.33
N LYS A 82 3.42 18.45 15.16
CA LYS A 82 3.68 18.23 16.59
C LYS A 82 4.84 17.28 16.85
N VAL A 83 4.92 16.18 16.10
CA VAL A 83 6.03 15.20 16.19
C VAL A 83 7.22 15.56 15.29
N ARG A 84 7.16 16.72 14.64
CA ARG A 84 8.14 17.28 13.70
C ARG A 84 8.38 16.44 12.43
N LEU A 85 7.52 15.49 12.08
CA LEU A 85 7.68 14.66 10.89
C LEU A 85 7.29 15.42 9.61
N ASN A 86 7.87 15.00 8.49
CA ASN A 86 7.36 15.41 7.19
C ASN A 86 5.94 14.83 6.99
N PRO A 87 4.90 15.67 6.77
CA PRO A 87 3.54 15.19 6.51
C PRO A 87 3.44 14.21 5.33
N ALA A 88 4.26 14.38 4.28
CA ALA A 88 4.27 13.50 3.12
C ALA A 88 4.69 12.07 3.50
N LEU A 89 5.62 11.91 4.45
CA LEU A 89 6.03 10.60 4.96
C LEU A 89 4.89 9.96 5.75
N LEU A 90 4.21 10.74 6.59
CA LEU A 90 3.10 10.23 7.38
C LEU A 90 1.94 9.78 6.49
N HIS A 91 1.62 10.53 5.44
CA HIS A 91 0.68 10.13 4.39
C HIS A 91 1.12 8.83 3.67
N ALA A 92 2.40 8.65 3.39
CA ALA A 92 2.93 7.46 2.71
C ALA A 92 2.77 6.19 3.57
N VAL A 93 3.05 6.29 4.87
CA VAL A 93 2.85 5.20 5.83
C VAL A 93 1.36 4.86 5.97
N ILE A 94 0.48 5.84 6.23
CA ILE A 94 -0.96 5.60 6.38
C ILE A 94 -1.58 4.98 5.13
N ARG A 95 -1.18 5.45 3.94
CA ARG A 95 -1.64 4.89 2.67
C ARG A 95 -1.23 3.42 2.53
N THR A 96 -0.04 3.06 2.98
CA THR A 96 0.47 1.69 2.92
C THR A 96 -0.17 0.78 3.96
N GLU A 97 -0.42 1.29 5.15
CA GLU A 97 -0.94 0.53 6.29
C GLU A 97 -2.45 0.24 6.19
N SER A 98 -3.25 1.26 5.90
CA SER A 98 -4.71 1.12 5.99
C SER A 98 -5.47 1.68 4.79
N ALA A 99 -4.78 2.27 3.81
CA ALA A 99 -5.43 3.09 2.78
C ALA A 99 -6.39 4.13 3.38
N TYR A 100 -5.97 4.76 4.49
CA TYR A 100 -6.77 5.72 5.26
C TYR A 100 -8.04 5.16 5.91
N ASP A 101 -8.21 3.83 6.02
CA ASP A 101 -9.30 3.25 6.79
C ASP A 101 -8.99 3.31 8.30
N PRO A 102 -9.76 4.08 9.10
CA PRO A 102 -9.58 4.12 10.55
C PRO A 102 -10.02 2.84 11.25
N ARG A 103 -10.75 1.94 10.56
CA ARG A 103 -11.25 0.67 11.08
C ARG A 103 -10.49 -0.55 10.55
N ALA A 104 -9.35 -0.33 9.90
CA ALA A 104 -8.50 -1.41 9.41
C ALA A 104 -8.02 -2.31 10.56
N LEU A 105 -8.19 -3.63 10.38
CA LEU A 105 -7.73 -4.69 11.29
C LEU A 105 -6.89 -5.69 10.51
N SER A 106 -5.62 -5.88 10.88
CA SER A 106 -4.81 -6.94 10.31
C SER A 106 -5.12 -8.30 10.95
N ARG A 107 -4.71 -9.38 10.28
CA ARG A 107 -4.81 -10.75 10.83
C ARG A 107 -3.97 -10.97 12.09
N THR A 108 -2.90 -10.18 12.25
CA THR A 108 -2.00 -10.23 13.41
C THR A 108 -2.42 -9.26 14.52
N GLY A 109 -3.51 -8.51 14.33
CA GLY A 109 -4.10 -7.66 15.35
C GLY A 109 -3.67 -6.19 15.32
N ALA A 110 -3.00 -5.75 14.26
CA ALA A 110 -2.69 -4.35 14.02
C ALA A 110 -3.97 -3.55 13.71
N ARG A 111 -4.08 -2.31 14.23
CA ARG A 111 -5.34 -1.54 14.22
C ARG A 111 -5.18 -0.10 13.78
N GLY A 112 -6.21 0.41 13.10
CA GLY A 112 -6.39 1.82 12.78
C GLY A 112 -5.53 2.33 11.63
N LEU A 113 -5.46 3.66 11.50
CA LEU A 113 -4.82 4.36 10.38
C LEU A 113 -3.35 4.00 10.18
N MET A 114 -2.61 3.80 11.27
CA MET A 114 -1.18 3.50 11.25
C MET A 114 -0.88 2.04 11.64
N GLN A 115 -1.90 1.19 11.70
CA GLN A 115 -1.79 -0.26 11.99
C GLN A 115 -0.86 -0.55 13.18
N LEU A 116 -1.19 0.01 14.34
CA LEU A 116 -0.43 -0.25 15.55
C LEU A 116 -0.74 -1.64 16.10
N MET A 117 0.30 -2.44 16.31
CA MET A 117 0.23 -3.65 17.13
C MET A 117 -0.14 -3.29 18.58
N PRO A 118 -0.89 -4.13 19.31
CA PRO A 118 -1.33 -3.82 20.67
C PRO A 118 -0.21 -3.43 21.64
N GLU A 119 0.94 -4.10 21.55
CA GLU A 119 2.12 -3.83 22.39
C GLU A 119 2.73 -2.46 22.07
N THR A 120 2.79 -2.10 20.79
CA THR A 120 3.25 -0.78 20.34
C THR A 120 2.26 0.31 20.72
N ALA A 121 0.95 0.08 20.55
CA ALA A 121 -0.09 1.01 20.98
C ALA A 121 0.05 1.33 22.48
N LYS A 122 0.18 0.29 23.33
CA LYS A 122 0.40 0.45 24.77
C LYS A 122 1.67 1.26 25.09
N ARG A 123 2.79 0.92 24.43
CA ARG A 123 4.08 1.61 24.62
C ARG A 123 4.01 3.11 24.27
N TYR A 124 3.16 3.48 23.32
CA TYR A 124 2.97 4.86 22.86
C TYR A 124 1.70 5.53 23.41
N GLY A 125 1.12 5.01 24.49
CA GLY A 125 -0.02 5.65 25.18
C GLY A 125 -1.34 5.64 24.41
N VAL A 126 -1.50 4.73 23.45
CA VAL A 126 -2.73 4.55 22.66
C VAL A 126 -3.60 3.50 23.34
N TYR A 127 -4.58 3.95 24.11
CA TYR A 127 -5.55 3.09 24.80
C TYR A 127 -6.69 2.61 23.88
N ASP A 128 -7.08 3.44 22.92
CA ASP A 128 -8.04 3.10 21.87
C ASP A 128 -7.41 3.30 20.48
N SER A 129 -6.96 2.20 19.87
CA SER A 129 -6.38 2.23 18.52
C SER A 129 -7.39 2.52 17.40
N TRP A 130 -8.70 2.53 17.70
CA TRP A 130 -9.74 2.91 16.74
C TRP A 130 -9.99 4.42 16.72
N ASP A 131 -9.59 5.15 17.76
CA ASP A 131 -9.59 6.61 17.75
C ASP A 131 -8.50 7.12 16.79
N PRO A 132 -8.87 7.80 15.68
CA PRO A 132 -7.90 8.23 14.68
C PRO A 132 -6.83 9.16 15.23
N LYS A 133 -7.17 10.03 16.21
CA LYS A 133 -6.23 11.00 16.76
C LYS A 133 -5.19 10.33 17.65
N SER A 134 -5.61 9.42 18.55
CA SER A 134 -4.72 8.63 19.39
C SER A 134 -3.83 7.73 18.52
N ASN A 135 -4.41 7.01 17.56
CA ASN A 135 -3.67 6.13 16.65
C ASN A 135 -2.60 6.88 15.84
N LEU A 136 -2.97 8.02 15.22
CA LEU A 136 -2.03 8.86 14.49
C LEU A 136 -0.92 9.42 15.39
N THR A 137 -1.27 9.92 16.58
CA THR A 137 -0.28 10.50 17.49
C THR A 137 0.72 9.45 17.95
N GLY A 138 0.24 8.28 18.37
CA GLY A 138 1.10 7.17 18.81
C GLY A 138 1.97 6.62 17.68
N GLY A 139 1.38 6.36 16.51
CA GLY A 139 2.14 5.84 15.36
C GLY A 139 3.13 6.83 14.78
N ALA A 140 2.80 8.11 14.74
CA ALA A 140 3.73 9.15 14.30
C ALA A 140 4.88 9.33 15.30
N THR A 141 4.61 9.22 16.61
CA THR A 141 5.67 9.24 17.63
C THR A 141 6.58 8.02 17.50
N TYR A 142 6.02 6.82 17.30
CA TYR A 142 6.80 5.62 17.05
C TYR A 142 7.70 5.76 15.82
N LEU A 143 7.15 6.22 14.69
CA LEU A 143 7.92 6.44 13.47
C LEU A 143 9.05 7.48 13.68
N ARG A 144 8.79 8.54 14.46
CA ARG A 144 9.81 9.53 14.82
C ARG A 144 10.94 8.91 15.63
N ASP A 145 10.63 8.09 16.63
CA ASP A 145 11.66 7.42 17.44
C ASP A 145 12.51 6.47 16.60
N LEU A 146 11.90 5.77 15.63
CA LEU A 146 12.62 4.94 14.68
C LEU A 146 13.57 5.75 13.79
N LEU A 147 13.13 6.92 13.30
CA LEU A 147 14.02 7.82 12.56
C LEU A 147 15.21 8.25 13.41
N VAL A 148 14.99 8.61 14.67
CA VAL A 148 16.09 8.96 15.58
C VAL A 148 17.01 7.76 15.83
N MET A 149 16.45 6.57 16.03
CA MET A 149 17.19 5.33 16.31
C MET A 149 18.12 4.90 15.17
N PHE A 150 17.75 5.21 13.93
CA PHE A 150 18.50 4.84 12.73
C PHE A 150 19.12 6.05 12.03
N ASP A 151 19.52 7.09 12.78
CA ASP A 151 20.26 8.25 12.29
C ASP A 151 19.59 8.99 11.11
N ASN A 152 18.26 9.04 11.13
CA ASN A 152 17.39 9.54 10.07
C ASN A 152 17.51 8.78 8.72
N ASP A 153 18.06 7.57 8.71
CA ASP A 153 17.94 6.67 7.56
C ASP A 153 16.47 6.24 7.41
N LEU A 154 15.82 6.89 6.44
CA LEU A 154 14.40 6.66 6.16
C LEU A 154 14.11 5.21 5.79
N ARG A 155 15.01 4.53 5.08
CA ARG A 155 14.80 3.14 4.66
C ARG A 155 14.81 2.21 5.86
N LEU A 156 15.73 2.42 6.80
CA LEU A 156 15.83 1.62 8.02
C LEU A 156 14.69 1.91 9.00
N ALA A 157 14.30 3.18 9.17
CA ALA A 157 13.17 3.54 10.03
C ALA A 157 11.85 2.93 9.51
N VAL A 158 11.59 3.00 8.21
CA VAL A 158 10.40 2.39 7.58
C VAL A 158 10.46 0.85 7.67
N ALA A 159 11.63 0.24 7.50
CA ALA A 159 11.80 -1.19 7.68
C ALA A 159 11.50 -1.61 9.13
N ALA A 160 11.99 -0.85 10.11
CA ALA A 160 11.75 -1.08 11.53
C ALA A 160 10.29 -0.87 11.92
N TYR A 161 9.58 0.06 11.26
CA TYR A 161 8.16 0.27 11.51
C TYR A 161 7.35 -1.00 11.20
N ASN A 162 7.67 -1.67 10.09
CA ASN A 162 7.01 -2.90 9.66
C ASN A 162 7.51 -4.17 10.37
N ALA A 163 8.83 -4.36 10.47
CA ALA A 163 9.44 -5.61 10.96
C ALA A 163 9.82 -5.58 12.44
N GLY A 164 9.74 -4.42 13.09
CA GLY A 164 10.29 -4.15 14.41
C GLY A 164 11.76 -3.73 14.37
N GLU A 165 12.14 -2.80 15.24
CA GLU A 165 13.49 -2.27 15.39
C GLU A 165 14.54 -3.34 15.70
N ASN A 166 14.17 -4.37 16.46
CA ASN A 166 15.05 -5.47 16.82
C ASN A 166 15.40 -6.34 15.62
N ALA A 167 14.50 -6.48 14.65
CA ALA A 167 14.80 -7.21 13.42
C ALA A 167 15.88 -6.47 12.62
N VAL A 168 15.72 -5.16 12.41
CA VAL A 168 16.70 -4.33 11.69
C VAL A 168 18.07 -4.37 12.38
N LYS A 169 18.10 -4.26 13.72
CA LYS A 169 19.33 -4.37 14.51
C LYS A 169 20.00 -5.74 14.37
N ARG A 170 19.23 -6.84 14.44
CA ARG A 170 19.75 -8.21 14.27
C ARG A 170 20.41 -8.42 12.89
N PHE A 171 19.94 -7.73 11.87
CA PHE A 171 20.55 -7.76 10.52
C PHE A 171 21.64 -6.70 10.32
N GLY A 172 22.20 -6.14 11.40
CA GLY A 172 23.33 -5.22 11.33
C GLY A 172 22.96 -3.86 10.75
N ASN A 173 21.81 -3.31 11.16
CA ASN A 173 21.25 -2.06 10.63
C ASN A 173 21.06 -2.09 9.12
N ARG A 174 20.47 -3.19 8.64
CA ARG A 174 20.07 -3.37 7.24
C ARG A 174 18.61 -3.74 7.18
N VAL A 175 17.96 -3.42 6.06
CA VAL A 175 16.60 -3.89 5.78
C VAL A 175 16.62 -5.43 5.85
N PRO A 176 15.84 -6.05 6.75
CA PRO A 176 15.79 -7.49 6.88
C PRO A 176 15.47 -8.16 5.53
N PRO A 177 16.00 -9.37 5.26
CA PRO A 177 15.71 -10.13 4.04
C PRO A 177 14.30 -10.77 4.08
N TYR A 178 13.31 -10.02 4.56
CA TYR A 178 11.91 -10.41 4.59
C TYR A 178 11.23 -9.83 3.35
N PRO A 179 10.69 -10.67 2.44
CA PRO A 179 10.06 -10.18 1.21
C PRO A 179 8.97 -9.12 1.48
N GLU A 180 8.17 -9.32 2.52
CA GLU A 180 7.13 -8.38 2.94
C GLU A 180 7.72 -7.01 3.33
N THR A 181 8.76 -6.99 4.17
CA THR A 181 9.40 -5.75 4.62
C THR A 181 10.08 -5.01 3.49
N GLN A 182 10.75 -5.71 2.57
CA GLN A 182 11.37 -5.07 1.40
C GLN A 182 10.31 -4.44 0.48
N ALA A 183 9.19 -5.14 0.26
CA ALA A 183 8.07 -4.61 -0.51
C ALA A 183 7.41 -3.41 0.19
N TYR A 184 7.27 -3.47 1.52
CA TYR A 184 6.74 -2.39 2.35
C TYR A 184 7.60 -1.13 2.23
N VAL A 185 8.92 -1.25 2.43
CA VAL A 185 9.88 -0.14 2.29
C VAL A 185 9.79 0.49 0.91
N THR A 186 9.78 -0.33 -0.14
CA THR A 186 9.68 0.15 -1.53
C THR A 186 8.40 0.97 -1.73
N ARG A 187 7.25 0.47 -1.23
CA ARG A 187 5.95 1.13 -1.38
C ARG A 187 5.87 2.45 -0.64
N VAL A 188 6.33 2.50 0.61
CA VAL A 188 6.32 3.73 1.41
C VAL A 188 7.21 4.79 0.78
N LEU A 189 8.41 4.44 0.32
CA LEU A 189 9.32 5.40 -0.32
C LEU A 189 8.78 5.93 -1.65
N GLN A 190 8.11 5.07 -2.43
CA GLN A 190 7.43 5.50 -3.64
C GLN A 190 6.34 6.53 -3.32
N PHE A 191 5.43 6.23 -2.39
CA PHE A 191 4.37 7.16 -2.01
C PHE A 191 4.90 8.44 -1.37
N TYR A 192 6.01 8.35 -0.63
CA TYR A 192 6.66 9.52 -0.06
C TYR A 192 7.17 10.47 -1.16
N SER A 193 7.87 9.93 -2.17
CA SER A 193 8.33 10.70 -3.33
C SER A 193 7.18 11.31 -4.12
N GLU A 194 6.08 10.58 -4.32
CA GLU A 194 4.86 11.09 -4.97
C GLU A 194 4.29 12.29 -4.20
N ASN A 195 4.13 12.15 -2.87
CA ASN A 195 3.56 13.18 -2.01
C ASN A 195 4.43 14.45 -1.93
N GLU A 196 5.76 14.31 -1.84
CA GLU A 196 6.69 15.45 -1.85
C GLU A 196 6.60 16.23 -3.16
N THR A 197 6.47 15.50 -4.27
CA THR A 197 6.33 16.10 -5.60
C THR A 197 5.02 16.89 -5.70
N SER A 198 3.90 16.31 -5.30
CA SER A 198 2.59 16.98 -5.30
C SER A 198 2.55 18.20 -4.36
N GLY A 199 3.15 18.11 -3.17
CA GLY A 199 3.20 19.21 -2.21
C GLY A 199 4.02 20.40 -2.72
N ARG A 200 5.11 20.12 -3.46
CA ARG A 200 5.93 21.16 -4.08
C ARG A 200 5.17 21.94 -5.16
N PHE A 201 4.35 21.27 -5.97
CA PHE A 201 3.54 21.94 -7.00
C PHE A 201 2.34 22.70 -6.42
N ALA A 202 1.73 22.19 -5.35
CA ALA A 202 0.60 22.86 -4.68
C ALA A 202 1.00 24.13 -3.90
N SER A 203 2.30 24.43 -3.78
CA SER A 203 2.82 25.61 -3.05
C SER A 203 3.22 26.76 -3.98
N ILE A 204 2.99 26.64 -5.30
CA ILE A 204 3.44 27.62 -6.32
C ILE A 204 2.26 28.47 -6.87
N ASP A 205 1.03 28.20 -6.45
CA ASP A 205 -0.19 28.95 -6.82
C ASP A 205 -0.67 29.83 -5.65
#